data_AF-A0A7Y0HQT1-F1
#
_entry.id   AF-A0A7Y0HQT1-F1
#
_cell.length_a   1.000
_cell.length_b   1.000
_cell.length_c   1.000
_cell.angle_alpha   90.00
_cell.angle_beta   90.00
_cell.angle_gamma   90.00
#
_symmetry.space_group_name_H-M   'P 1'
#
loop_
_entity.id
_entity.type
_entity.pdbx_description
1 polymer ?
#
loop_
_entity_poly.entity_id
_entity_poly.type
_entity_poly.pdbx_seq_one_letter_code
_entity_poly.pdbx_strand_id
1 'polypeptide(L)'
;MVKQNINIIKNENVIKTIPCSTGIMGNQDTETPLGIFYIQTKGEYFYSNKYKEGARYYIKFFSNYLIHSIPVDKKGNIIEDERKKIGFPSSHGCIRISVSDAEWIYKNIPENSAVIIHY
;
A
#
# COMPACT_ATOMS: atom_id res chain seq x y z
N MET A 1 -6.22 -18.13 7.06
CA MET A 1 -6.21 -16.96 6.14
C MET A 1 -5.36 -15.88 6.77
N VAL A 2 -4.43 -15.30 6.01
CA VAL A 2 -3.62 -14.16 6.48
C VAL A 2 -4.50 -12.92 6.55
N LYS A 3 -4.43 -12.18 7.67
CA LYS A 3 -5.20 -10.94 7.85
C LYS A 3 -4.58 -9.84 6.98
N GLN A 4 -5.40 -9.17 6.19
CA GLN A 4 -4.98 -8.11 5.28
C GLN A 4 -5.34 -6.74 5.86
N ASN A 5 -4.61 -6.34 6.90
CA ASN A 5 -4.80 -5.07 7.59
C ASN A 5 -3.47 -4.36 7.85
N ILE A 6 -3.47 -3.03 7.74
CA ILE A 6 -2.43 -2.16 8.30
C ILE A 6 -2.96 -1.60 9.63
N ASN A 7 -2.20 -1.78 10.71
CA ASN A 7 -2.45 -1.10 11.97
C ASN A 7 -1.52 0.10 12.08
N ILE A 8 -2.09 1.28 12.30
CA ILE A 8 -1.33 2.49 12.59
C ILE A 8 -1.17 2.58 14.11
N ILE A 9 0.07 2.55 14.58
CA ILE A 9 0.40 2.55 16.00
C ILE A 9 1.06 3.89 16.36
N LYS A 10 0.57 4.52 17.42
CA LYS A 10 1.17 5.74 18.00
C LYS A 10 1.17 5.59 19.52
N ASN A 11 2.32 5.81 20.15
CA ASN A 11 2.50 5.63 21.60
C ASN A 11 1.95 4.28 22.06
N GLU A 12 2.35 3.19 21.39
CA GLU A 12 1.94 1.80 21.68
C GLU A 12 0.45 1.47 21.48
N ASN A 13 -0.37 2.44 21.09
CA ASN A 13 -1.80 2.25 20.86
C ASN A 13 -2.12 2.18 19.37
N VAL A 14 -2.97 1.23 18.98
CA VAL A 14 -3.55 1.19 17.63
C VAL A 14 -4.56 2.33 17.50
N ILE A 15 -4.26 3.32 16.68
CA ILE A 15 -5.14 4.48 16.46
C ILE A 15 -6.02 4.34 15.22
N LYS A 16 -5.68 3.41 14.31
CA LYS A 16 -6.43 3.15 13.08
C LYS A 16 -6.08 1.77 12.53
N THR A 17 -7.09 1.06 12.03
CA THR A 17 -6.91 -0.19 11.26
C THR A 17 -7.46 0.03 9.86
N ILE A 18 -6.67 -0.33 8.85
CA ILE A 18 -6.96 -0.08 7.44
C ILE A 18 -6.95 -1.42 6.70
N PRO A 19 -8.05 -1.83 6.05
CA PRO A 19 -8.05 -2.97 5.14
C PRO A 19 -7.06 -2.73 3.99
N CYS A 20 -6.24 -3.72 3.68
CA CYS A 20 -5.25 -3.61 2.62
C CYS A 20 -5.27 -4.82 1.68
N SER A 21 -4.43 -4.76 0.65
CA SER A 21 -4.11 -5.88 -0.24
C SER A 21 -2.63 -5.87 -0.55
N THR A 22 -1.92 -6.89 -0.07
CA THR A 22 -0.50 -7.12 -0.31
C THR A 22 -0.26 -7.77 -1.68
N GLY A 23 1.00 -8.03 -1.97
CA GLY A 23 1.45 -8.90 -3.03
C GLY A 23 0.93 -10.32 -2.91
N ILE A 24 0.83 -11.04 -4.02
CA ILE A 24 0.39 -12.45 -4.04
C ILE A 24 1.39 -13.29 -3.23
N MET A 25 0.89 -13.94 -2.18
CA MET A 25 1.72 -14.75 -1.28
C MET A 25 2.30 -15.97 -1.99
N GLY A 26 3.55 -16.33 -1.66
CA GLY A 26 4.23 -17.49 -2.23
C GLY A 26 4.72 -17.31 -3.68
N ASN A 27 4.45 -16.18 -4.31
CA ASN A 27 5.02 -15.81 -5.60
C ASN A 27 6.18 -14.84 -5.38
N GLN A 28 7.41 -15.31 -5.52
CA GLN A 28 8.62 -14.53 -5.22
C GLN A 28 8.74 -13.22 -6.01
N ASP A 29 8.15 -13.14 -7.21
CA ASP A 29 8.21 -11.94 -8.05
C ASP A 29 7.21 -10.86 -7.61
N THR A 30 6.19 -11.24 -6.83
CA THR A 30 5.07 -10.37 -6.48
C THR A 30 4.76 -10.33 -4.99
N GLU A 31 5.39 -11.16 -4.18
CA GLU A 31 5.16 -11.19 -2.73
C GLU A 31 5.73 -9.92 -2.09
N THR A 32 4.97 -9.36 -1.14
CA THR A 32 5.45 -8.24 -0.34
C THR A 32 6.49 -8.75 0.65
N PRO A 33 7.72 -8.19 0.68
CA PRO A 33 8.78 -8.70 1.54
C PRO A 33 8.43 -8.50 3.02
N LEU A 34 8.71 -9.52 3.83
CA LEU A 34 8.61 -9.45 5.28
C LEU A 34 9.80 -8.70 5.86
N GLY A 35 9.61 -8.02 6.98
CA GLY A 35 10.69 -7.36 7.70
C GLY A 35 10.31 -6.01 8.30
N ILE A 36 11.34 -5.29 8.72
CA ILE A 36 11.24 -3.94 9.29
C ILE A 36 11.84 -2.98 8.27
N PHE A 37 11.01 -2.06 7.80
CA PHE A 37 11.37 -1.01 6.86
C PHE A 37 11.05 0.36 7.46
N TYR A 38 11.37 1.42 6.74
CA TYR A 38 11.08 2.79 7.15
C TYR A 38 10.55 3.58 5.97
N ILE A 39 9.58 4.46 6.21
CA ILE A 39 9.08 5.37 5.18
C ILE A 39 10.24 6.25 4.69
N GLN A 40 10.54 6.18 3.40
CA GLN A 40 11.66 6.89 2.77
C GLN A 40 11.21 8.21 2.17
N THR A 41 10.14 8.19 1.39
CA THR A 41 9.60 9.36 0.69
C THR A 41 8.12 9.12 0.39
N LYS A 42 7.40 10.20 0.12
CA LYS A 42 6.02 10.12 -0.35
C LYS A 42 5.81 10.92 -1.63
N GLY A 43 4.71 10.68 -2.33
CA GLY A 43 4.25 11.56 -3.40
C GLY A 43 2.76 11.42 -3.68
N GLU A 44 2.18 12.43 -4.30
CA GLU A 44 0.73 12.52 -4.48
C GLU A 44 0.21 11.61 -5.59
N TYR A 45 1.04 11.30 -6.59
CA TYR A 45 0.62 10.51 -7.74
C TYR A 45 1.81 9.86 -8.45
N PHE A 46 1.59 8.67 -9.00
CA PHE A 46 2.46 8.08 -10.01
C PHE A 46 1.64 7.38 -11.09
N TYR A 47 2.26 7.17 -12.25
CA TYR A 47 1.71 6.32 -13.31
C TYR A 47 2.78 5.41 -13.88
N SER A 48 2.49 4.11 -13.96
CA SER A 48 3.37 3.11 -14.55
C SER A 48 2.93 2.80 -15.98
N ASN A 49 3.77 3.20 -16.95
CA ASN A 49 3.56 2.85 -18.35
C ASN A 49 3.64 1.34 -18.63
N LYS A 50 4.35 0.58 -17.77
CA LYS A 50 4.48 -0.89 -17.85
C LYS A 50 3.16 -1.57 -17.50
N TYR A 51 2.54 -1.16 -16.39
CA TYR A 51 1.31 -1.78 -15.89
C TYR A 51 0.03 -1.09 -16.40
N LYS A 52 0.16 0.07 -17.06
CA LYS A 52 -0.96 0.94 -17.47
C LYS A 52 -1.85 1.40 -16.30
N GLU A 53 -1.28 1.40 -15.10
CA GLU A 53 -1.91 1.75 -13.84
C GLU A 53 -1.16 2.92 -13.19
N GLY A 54 -1.90 3.82 -12.57
CA GLY A 54 -1.36 4.79 -11.61
C GLY A 54 -1.95 4.60 -10.23
N ALA A 55 -1.51 5.40 -9.26
CA ALA A 55 -2.16 5.49 -7.97
C ALA A 55 -1.91 6.85 -7.31
N ARG A 56 -2.75 7.18 -6.34
CA ARG A 56 -2.65 8.41 -5.55
C ARG A 56 -1.99 8.12 -4.21
N TYR A 57 -1.34 9.14 -3.65
CA TYR A 57 -0.77 9.17 -2.30
C TYR A 57 0.11 7.95 -2.01
N TYR A 58 1.20 7.79 -2.78
CA TYR A 58 2.12 6.70 -2.56
C TYR A 58 3.10 7.00 -1.42
N ILE A 59 3.45 5.96 -0.68
CA ILE A 59 4.41 5.96 0.42
C ILE A 59 5.45 4.91 0.08
N LYS A 60 6.68 5.35 -0.20
CA LYS A 60 7.81 4.48 -0.48
C LYS A 60 8.46 4.03 0.82
N PHE A 61 8.55 2.73 1.05
CA PHE A 61 9.20 2.17 2.24
C PHE A 61 10.38 1.25 1.90
N PHE A 62 10.43 0.68 0.69
CA PHE A 62 11.51 -0.23 0.29
C PHE A 62 11.58 -0.41 -1.23
N SER A 63 12.72 -0.15 -1.86
CA SER A 63 12.94 -0.38 -3.32
C SER A 63 11.74 0.12 -4.17
N ASN A 64 11.13 -0.74 -4.99
CA ASN A 64 9.93 -0.42 -5.77
C ASN A 64 8.61 -0.78 -5.06
N TYR A 65 8.66 -1.17 -3.78
CA TYR A 65 7.50 -1.49 -2.96
C TYR A 65 6.94 -0.22 -2.30
N LEU A 66 5.65 0.01 -2.57
CA LEU A 66 4.92 1.19 -2.13
C LEU A 66 3.68 0.77 -1.34
N ILE A 67 3.28 1.58 -0.37
CA ILE A 67 1.88 1.62 0.08
C ILE A 67 1.21 2.70 -0.77
N HIS A 68 0.07 2.41 -1.41
CA HIS A 68 -0.60 3.39 -2.27
C HIS A 68 -2.11 3.15 -2.37
N SER A 69 -2.86 4.12 -2.90
CA SER A 69 -4.29 3.95 -3.13
C SER A 69 -4.61 2.80 -4.09
N ILE A 70 -5.87 2.38 -4.16
CA ILE A 70 -6.36 1.53 -5.25
C ILE A 70 -5.89 2.10 -6.61
N PRO A 71 -5.42 1.25 -7.54
CA PRO A 71 -5.00 1.66 -8.86
C PRO A 71 -6.05 2.48 -9.61
N VAL A 72 -5.55 3.41 -10.42
CA VAL A 72 -6.34 4.21 -11.35
C VAL A 72 -5.88 4.01 -12.78
N ASP A 73 -6.79 4.18 -13.72
CA ASP A 73 -6.49 4.16 -15.15
C ASP A 73 -5.73 5.44 -15.59
N LYS A 74 -5.38 5.52 -16.88
CA LYS A 74 -4.69 6.68 -17.47
C LYS A 74 -5.47 8.00 -17.32
N LYS A 75 -6.79 7.94 -17.16
CA LYS A 75 -7.67 9.10 -16.97
C LYS A 75 -7.86 9.44 -15.49
N GLY A 76 -7.31 8.64 -14.59
CA GLY A 76 -7.44 8.82 -13.14
C GLY A 76 -8.71 8.21 -12.54
N ASN A 77 -9.47 7.41 -13.28
CA ASN A 77 -10.62 6.68 -12.74
C ASN A 77 -10.14 5.46 -11.94
N ILE A 78 -10.80 5.17 -10.82
CA ILE A 78 -10.50 3.97 -10.04
C ILE A 78 -10.79 2.74 -10.89
N ILE A 79 -9.86 1.79 -10.92
CA ILE A 79 -10.07 0.50 -11.56
C ILE A 79 -10.90 -0.37 -10.60
N GLU A 80 -12.19 -0.50 -10.88
CA GLU A 80 -13.15 -1.13 -9.95
C GLU A 80 -12.85 -2.60 -9.64
N ASP A 81 -12.24 -3.33 -10.57
CA ASP A 81 -11.83 -4.70 -10.31
C ASP A 81 -10.65 -4.78 -9.33
N GLU A 82 -9.80 -3.75 -9.25
CA GLU A 82 -8.77 -3.67 -8.21
C GLU A 82 -9.37 -3.25 -6.85
N ARG A 83 -10.42 -2.42 -6.84
CA ARG A 83 -11.16 -2.09 -5.61
C ARG A 83 -11.76 -3.34 -4.97
N LYS A 84 -12.36 -4.23 -5.76
CA LYS A 84 -13.00 -5.47 -5.27
C LYS A 84 -12.01 -6.46 -4.65
N LYS A 85 -10.71 -6.33 -4.93
CA LYS A 85 -9.65 -7.21 -4.41
C LYS A 85 -9.15 -6.81 -3.01
N ILE A 86 -9.54 -5.63 -2.51
CA ILE A 86 -9.18 -5.18 -1.15
C ILE A 86 -9.57 -6.24 -0.12
N GLY A 87 -8.63 -6.58 0.76
CA GLY A 87 -8.77 -7.65 1.75
C GLY A 87 -8.15 -8.99 1.31
N PHE A 88 -7.63 -9.08 0.09
CA PHE A 88 -6.96 -10.27 -0.45
C PHE A 88 -5.59 -9.94 -1.05
N PRO A 89 -4.58 -10.82 -0.92
CA PRO A 89 -3.30 -10.70 -1.63
C PRO A 89 -3.54 -10.67 -3.15
N SER A 90 -3.15 -9.59 -3.82
CA SER A 90 -3.56 -9.36 -5.22
C SER A 90 -2.66 -8.44 -6.03
N SER A 91 -1.62 -7.86 -5.44
CA SER A 91 -0.75 -6.91 -6.12
C SER A 91 0.55 -7.55 -6.65
N HIS A 92 1.36 -6.73 -7.32
CA HIS A 92 2.73 -7.06 -7.72
C HIS A 92 3.76 -6.61 -6.67
N GLY A 93 3.44 -6.78 -5.38
CA GLY A 93 4.32 -6.47 -4.24
C GLY A 93 3.90 -5.26 -3.43
N CYS A 94 3.31 -4.24 -4.06
CA CYS A 94 2.82 -3.06 -3.35
C CYS A 94 1.66 -3.37 -2.39
N ILE A 95 1.42 -2.49 -1.42
CA ILE A 95 0.29 -2.61 -0.49
C ILE A 95 -0.79 -1.61 -0.91
N ARG A 96 -1.92 -2.12 -1.39
CA ARG A 96 -3.04 -1.32 -1.88
C ARG A 96 -4.03 -1.07 -0.76
N ILE A 97 -4.50 0.18 -0.65
CA ILE A 97 -5.51 0.63 0.34
C ILE A 97 -6.49 1.59 -0.31
N SER A 98 -7.58 1.95 0.39
CA SER A 98 -8.53 2.95 -0.12
C SER A 98 -7.85 4.30 -0.41
N VAL A 99 -8.41 5.11 -1.32
CA VAL A 99 -7.86 6.45 -1.64
C VAL A 99 -7.83 7.35 -0.40
N SER A 100 -8.91 7.32 0.41
CA SER A 100 -9.01 8.11 1.65
C SER A 100 -7.99 7.68 2.69
N ASP A 101 -7.71 6.38 2.82
CA ASP A 101 -6.72 5.90 3.77
C ASP A 101 -5.30 6.20 3.30
N ALA A 102 -5.02 6.12 2.00
CA ALA A 102 -3.73 6.52 1.43
C ALA A 102 -3.47 8.01 1.67
N GLU A 103 -4.45 8.87 1.42
CA GLU A 103 -4.36 10.29 1.72
C GLU A 103 -4.13 10.57 3.21
N TRP A 104 -4.84 9.84 4.08
CA TRP A 104 -4.70 9.99 5.52
C TRP A 104 -3.28 9.61 5.97
N ILE A 105 -2.73 8.48 5.51
CA ILE A 105 -1.34 8.08 5.84
C ILE A 105 -0.36 9.12 5.30
N TYR A 106 -0.54 9.55 4.05
CA TYR A 106 0.31 10.55 3.41
C TYR A 106 0.43 11.82 4.25
N LYS A 107 -0.70 12.32 4.76
CA LYS A 107 -0.78 13.55 5.56
C LYS A 107 -0.30 13.38 7.01
N ASN A 108 -0.55 12.22 7.63
CA ASN A 108 -0.43 12.09 9.09
C ASN A 108 0.79 11.29 9.58
N ILE A 109 1.37 10.42 8.75
CA ILE A 109 2.45 9.53 9.19
C ILE A 109 3.79 10.03 8.66
N PRO A 110 4.73 10.54 9.49
CA PRO A 110 5.95 11.16 9.01
C PRO A 110 6.88 10.18 8.30
N GLU A 111 7.78 10.71 7.47
CA GLU A 111 8.93 9.94 6.98
C GLU A 111 9.76 9.42 8.16
N ASN A 112 10.53 8.35 7.93
CA ASN A 112 11.23 7.57 8.95
C ASN A 112 10.33 6.84 9.96
N SER A 113 9.00 6.85 9.81
CA SER A 113 8.13 5.94 10.57
C SER A 113 8.43 4.49 10.18
N ALA A 114 8.46 3.58 11.16
CA ALA A 114 8.68 2.16 10.92
C ALA A 114 7.48 1.53 10.19
N VAL A 115 7.76 0.65 9.24
CA VAL A 115 6.80 -0.20 8.54
C VAL A 115 7.21 -1.65 8.80
N ILE A 116 6.40 -2.35 9.59
CA ILE A 116 6.68 -3.74 9.97
C ILE A 116 5.70 -4.64 9.22
N ILE A 117 6.24 -5.52 8.38
CA ILE A 117 5.47 -6.45 7.56
C ILE A 117 5.72 -7.86 8.08
N HIS A 118 4.64 -8.51 8.52
CA HIS A 118 4.64 -9.85 9.10
C HIS A 118 3.32 -10.57 8.78
N TYR A 119 3.29 -11.89 8.95
CA TYR A 119 2.08 -12.73 8.87
C TYR A 119 1.73 -13.32 10.23
#